data_AF-R4T7F4-F1
#
_entry.id   AF-R4T7F4-F1
#
_cell.length_a   1.000
_cell.length_b   1.000
_cell.length_c   1.000
_cell.angle_alpha   90.00
_cell.angle_beta   90.00
_cell.angle_gamma   90.00
#
_symmetry.space_group_name_H-M   'P 1'
#
loop_
_entity.id
_entity.type
_entity.pdbx_description
1 polymer ?
#
loop_
_entity_poly.entity_id
_entity_poly.type
_entity_poly.pdbx_seq_one_letter_code
_entity_poly.pdbx_strand_id
1 'polypeptide(L)'
;MTVGYHDVRKWDAEALNATATDLGGRRDKLIGLQDELDDARKLPDWRGPAGERARGSLGDTRNKAEILIAELSAVERALQNASDDVSALKTRVANNDSLAGTYQFSIAADGAIVDGKPADPPPKSRFEAEERAESQRHRETIRKQLEQETKAILTAATSIDAALARVMGLVQDGQISDHEATDLAGAKKAGQIDAGVVEMEQALRDAGLLSGPPASGHYRQWLENAVRRGVSIDTIKKIADEHDITPEDFKVLDGMEEIREDEDGDGTYKSYFLMPADISGDDAAKAVRMTYILNAGTDYGTEGEKTDFAPTPYGSEELRRITDRQRENSWSYDDDVGFVHGNGGRLVTTPNGMMMGLGGNLIQDQFSQQGGTAWGDTFMLNIDDAKDPAQQLREVVKSGHAWYEDDNGASQGSLDLDRLLHHEERHSQQWAREGYAGFLASYAWEQVTGGNETEEDAGLTDGGYH
;
A
#
# COMPACT_ATOMS: atom_id res chain seq x y z
N MET A 1 20.04 -21.19 6.07
CA MET A 1 21.50 -21.33 6.28
C MET A 1 21.98 -20.03 6.91
N THR A 2 22.99 -20.05 7.78
CA THR A 2 23.53 -18.81 8.35
C THR A 2 24.59 -18.26 7.40
N VAL A 3 24.40 -17.04 6.89
CA VAL A 3 25.37 -16.39 5.98
C VAL A 3 26.60 -15.94 6.77
N GLY A 4 27.80 -16.39 6.38
CA GLY A 4 29.07 -15.96 6.99
C GLY A 4 29.66 -14.73 6.32
N TYR A 5 30.51 -13.99 7.04
CA TYR A 5 31.15 -12.77 6.51
C TYR A 5 32.03 -13.05 5.28
N HIS A 6 32.67 -14.21 5.26
CA HIS A 6 33.45 -14.67 4.10
C HIS A 6 32.57 -15.04 2.90
N ASP A 7 31.32 -15.47 3.11
CA ASP A 7 30.38 -15.72 2.01
C ASP A 7 30.00 -14.39 1.35
N VAL A 8 29.68 -13.37 2.16
CA VAL A 8 29.38 -12.00 1.68
C VAL A 8 30.53 -11.42 0.85
N ARG A 9 31.79 -11.63 1.26
CA ARG A 9 32.97 -11.18 0.49
C ARG A 9 33.03 -11.78 -0.93
N LYS A 10 32.44 -12.96 -1.13
CA LYS A 10 32.43 -13.68 -2.41
C LYS A 10 31.21 -13.38 -3.27
N TRP A 11 30.22 -12.67 -2.75
CA TRP A 11 29.04 -12.34 -3.52
C TRP A 11 29.38 -11.46 -4.71
N ASP A 12 28.63 -11.67 -5.79
CA ASP A 12 28.89 -11.12 -7.10
C ASP A 12 27.63 -10.40 -7.63
N ALA A 13 27.58 -9.09 -7.40
CA ALA A 13 26.51 -8.23 -7.89
C ALA A 13 26.46 -8.21 -9.43
N GLU A 14 27.62 -8.23 -10.10
CA GLU A 14 27.67 -8.18 -11.57
C GLU A 14 27.06 -9.44 -12.18
N ALA A 15 27.31 -10.62 -11.58
CA ALA A 15 26.69 -11.87 -12.00
C ALA A 15 25.17 -11.87 -11.82
N LEU A 16 24.66 -11.31 -10.72
CA LEU A 16 23.22 -11.16 -10.48
C LEU A 16 22.59 -10.22 -11.52
N ASN A 17 23.19 -9.05 -11.76
CA ASN A 17 22.72 -8.09 -12.75
C ASN A 17 22.74 -8.67 -14.18
N ALA A 18 23.80 -9.39 -14.54
CA ALA A 18 23.90 -10.05 -15.85
C ALA A 18 22.80 -11.10 -16.04
N THR A 19 22.50 -11.87 -15.00
CA THR A 19 21.42 -12.87 -15.02
C THR A 19 20.06 -12.20 -15.16
N ALA A 20 19.79 -11.13 -14.40
CA ALA A 20 18.58 -10.35 -14.53
C ALA A 20 18.41 -9.77 -15.95
N THR A 21 19.50 -9.23 -16.52
CA THR A 21 19.51 -8.67 -17.88
C THR A 21 19.19 -9.73 -18.93
N ASP A 22 19.78 -10.93 -18.84
CA ASP A 22 19.45 -12.03 -19.79
C ASP A 22 17.99 -12.46 -19.65
N LEU A 23 17.49 -12.56 -18.42
CA LEU A 23 16.11 -12.94 -18.14
C LEU A 23 15.12 -11.93 -18.72
N GLY A 24 15.35 -10.63 -18.48
CA GLY A 24 14.55 -9.55 -19.03
C GLY A 24 14.55 -9.56 -20.56
N GLY A 25 15.72 -9.79 -21.18
CA GLY A 25 15.82 -9.93 -22.63
C GLY A 25 15.05 -11.13 -23.21
N ARG A 26 14.87 -12.21 -22.45
CA ARG A 26 14.03 -13.35 -22.84
C ARG A 26 12.55 -13.06 -22.65
N ARG A 27 12.18 -12.45 -21.52
CA ARG A 27 10.81 -11.99 -21.26
C ARG A 27 10.34 -11.01 -22.34
N ASP A 28 11.14 -10.01 -22.68
CA ASP A 28 10.76 -8.99 -23.65
C ASP A 28 10.55 -9.57 -25.05
N LYS A 29 11.26 -10.66 -25.40
CA LYS A 29 10.98 -11.43 -26.62
C LYS A 29 9.62 -12.13 -26.57
N LEU A 30 9.20 -12.64 -25.40
CA LEU A 30 7.87 -13.25 -25.24
C LEU A 30 6.76 -12.20 -25.33
N ILE A 31 6.94 -11.05 -24.68
CA ILE A 31 6.01 -9.92 -24.79
C ILE A 31 5.87 -9.48 -26.26
N GLY A 32 6.97 -9.43 -27.00
CA GLY A 32 6.97 -9.12 -28.43
C GLY A 32 6.24 -10.12 -29.33
N LEU A 33 5.76 -11.26 -28.81
CA LEU A 33 4.93 -12.23 -29.53
C LEU A 33 3.42 -12.03 -29.29
N GLN A 34 3.03 -10.99 -28.54
CA GLN A 34 1.63 -10.76 -28.20
C GLN A 34 0.73 -10.64 -29.43
N ASP A 35 1.13 -9.79 -30.38
CA ASP A 35 0.34 -9.53 -31.59
C ASP A 35 0.17 -10.81 -32.41
N GLU A 36 1.21 -11.62 -32.54
CA GLU A 36 1.15 -12.91 -33.23
C GLU A 36 0.22 -13.91 -32.54
N LEU A 37 0.20 -13.95 -31.19
CA LEU A 37 -0.70 -14.82 -30.44
C LEU A 37 -2.16 -14.37 -30.58
N ASP A 38 -2.40 -13.07 -30.51
CA ASP A 38 -3.74 -12.48 -30.64
C ASP A 38 -4.27 -12.62 -32.08
N ASP A 39 -3.42 -12.42 -33.08
CA ASP A 39 -3.76 -12.63 -34.49
C ASP A 39 -4.01 -14.11 -34.81
N ALA A 40 -3.19 -15.02 -34.29
CA ALA A 40 -3.40 -16.45 -34.45
C ALA A 40 -4.76 -16.90 -33.89
N ARG A 41 -5.26 -16.25 -32.83
CA ARG A 41 -6.56 -16.57 -32.21
C ARG A 41 -7.76 -16.13 -33.04
N LYS A 42 -7.63 -15.10 -33.90
CA LYS A 42 -8.77 -14.56 -34.68
C LYS A 42 -9.42 -15.61 -35.58
N LEU A 43 -8.62 -16.42 -36.29
CA LEU A 43 -9.06 -17.52 -37.17
C LEU A 43 -10.37 -17.19 -37.95
N PRO A 44 -10.41 -16.11 -38.76
CA PRO A 44 -11.66 -15.46 -39.20
C PRO A 44 -12.59 -16.38 -40.04
N ASP A 45 -12.00 -17.32 -40.77
CA ASP A 45 -12.73 -18.22 -41.67
C ASP A 45 -12.91 -19.64 -41.12
N TRP A 46 -12.30 -19.96 -39.98
CA TRP A 46 -12.38 -21.29 -39.39
C TRP A 46 -13.47 -21.36 -38.33
N ARG A 47 -14.69 -21.68 -38.77
CA ARG A 47 -15.88 -21.80 -37.92
C ARG A 47 -16.18 -23.26 -37.54
N GLY A 48 -16.97 -23.42 -36.49
CA GLY A 48 -17.44 -24.71 -35.99
C GLY A 48 -16.58 -25.29 -34.87
N PRO A 49 -16.94 -26.48 -34.34
CA PRO A 49 -16.35 -27.01 -33.10
C PRO A 49 -14.84 -27.23 -33.10
N ALA A 50 -14.21 -27.37 -34.27
CA ALA A 50 -12.76 -27.45 -34.39
C ALA A 50 -12.09 -26.07 -34.26
N GLY A 51 -12.68 -25.05 -34.91
CA GLY A 51 -12.22 -23.66 -34.80
C GLY A 51 -12.35 -23.13 -33.37
N GLU A 52 -13.48 -23.36 -32.70
CA GLU A 52 -13.65 -22.94 -31.30
C GLU A 52 -12.65 -23.61 -30.35
N ARG A 53 -12.36 -24.91 -30.53
CA ARG A 53 -11.33 -25.60 -29.76
C ARG A 53 -9.93 -25.05 -30.02
N ALA A 54 -9.61 -24.67 -31.26
CA ALA A 54 -8.35 -24.04 -31.60
C ALA A 54 -8.23 -22.65 -30.93
N ARG A 55 -9.29 -21.83 -30.95
CA ARG A 55 -9.32 -20.54 -30.24
C ARG A 55 -9.17 -20.70 -28.73
N GLY A 56 -9.83 -21.71 -28.14
CA GLY A 56 -9.68 -22.05 -26.73
C GLY A 56 -8.25 -22.45 -26.38
N SER A 57 -7.65 -23.35 -27.15
CA SER A 57 -6.26 -23.77 -26.94
C SER A 57 -5.23 -22.64 -27.09
N LEU A 58 -5.48 -21.67 -27.98
CA LEU A 58 -4.65 -20.47 -28.10
C LEU A 58 -4.86 -19.52 -26.91
N GLY A 59 -6.10 -19.38 -26.43
CA GLY A 59 -6.38 -18.68 -25.16
C GLY A 59 -5.61 -19.30 -23.99
N ASP A 60 -5.68 -20.62 -23.81
CA ASP A 60 -4.93 -21.31 -22.75
C ASP A 60 -3.41 -21.11 -22.87
N THR A 61 -2.90 -21.00 -24.10
CA THR A 61 -1.47 -20.76 -24.37
C THR A 61 -1.07 -19.32 -24.01
N ARG A 62 -1.92 -18.35 -24.33
CA ARG A 62 -1.74 -16.94 -23.97
C ARG A 62 -1.75 -16.78 -22.45
N ASN A 63 -2.71 -17.37 -21.74
CA ASN A 63 -2.79 -17.31 -20.27
C ASN A 63 -1.55 -17.93 -19.61
N LYS A 64 -1.02 -19.04 -20.16
CA LYS A 64 0.25 -19.61 -19.68
C LYS A 64 1.44 -18.70 -19.95
N ALA A 65 1.43 -17.94 -21.04
CA ALA A 65 2.46 -16.96 -21.34
C ALA A 65 2.38 -15.75 -20.39
N GLU A 66 1.17 -15.29 -20.04
CA GLU A 66 0.92 -14.25 -19.03
C GLU A 66 1.56 -14.67 -17.69
N ILE A 67 1.21 -15.86 -17.17
CA ILE A 67 1.80 -16.39 -15.93
C ILE A 67 3.33 -16.50 -16.01
N LEU A 68 3.87 -17.08 -17.09
CA LEU A 68 5.32 -17.21 -17.26
C LEU A 68 6.01 -15.84 -17.27
N ILE A 69 5.40 -14.83 -17.88
CA ILE A 69 5.95 -13.48 -17.92
C ILE A 69 5.90 -12.82 -16.54
N ALA A 70 4.85 -13.06 -15.76
CA ALA A 70 4.79 -12.63 -14.37
C ALA A 70 5.91 -13.27 -13.54
N GLU A 71 6.08 -14.59 -13.61
CA GLU A 71 7.16 -15.32 -12.94
C GLU A 71 8.56 -14.79 -13.32
N LEU A 72 8.82 -14.65 -14.62
CA LEU A 72 10.10 -14.13 -15.12
C LEU A 72 10.35 -12.70 -14.63
N SER A 73 9.32 -11.86 -14.60
CA SER A 73 9.41 -10.46 -14.16
C SER A 73 9.66 -10.36 -12.66
N ALA A 74 9.03 -11.21 -11.86
CA ALA A 74 9.27 -11.28 -10.43
C ALA A 74 10.73 -11.65 -10.12
N VAL A 75 11.26 -12.69 -10.79
CA VAL A 75 12.66 -13.13 -10.62
C VAL A 75 13.64 -12.07 -11.10
N GLU A 76 13.39 -11.46 -12.26
CA GLU A 76 14.24 -10.38 -12.79
C GLU A 76 14.34 -9.23 -11.79
N ARG A 77 13.19 -8.76 -11.28
CA ARG A 77 13.13 -7.67 -10.31
C ARG A 77 13.88 -8.03 -9.02
N ALA A 78 13.67 -9.25 -8.51
CA ALA A 78 14.37 -9.72 -7.31
C ALA A 78 15.89 -9.80 -7.50
N LEU A 79 16.37 -10.23 -8.67
CA LEU A 79 17.79 -10.27 -9.00
C LEU A 79 18.39 -8.87 -9.16
N GLN A 80 17.66 -7.91 -9.74
CA GLN A 80 18.08 -6.51 -9.82
C GLN A 80 18.23 -5.89 -8.43
N ASN A 81 17.20 -6.01 -7.59
CA ASN A 81 17.25 -5.51 -6.21
C ASN A 81 18.41 -6.16 -5.43
N ALA A 82 18.54 -7.49 -5.49
CA ALA A 82 19.64 -8.20 -4.84
C ALA A 82 21.02 -7.77 -5.37
N SER A 83 21.15 -7.49 -6.67
CA SER A 83 22.40 -6.94 -7.24
C SER A 83 22.76 -5.59 -6.61
N ASP A 84 21.81 -4.66 -6.58
CA ASP A 84 22.01 -3.32 -6.03
C ASP A 84 22.38 -3.37 -4.54
N ASP A 85 21.67 -4.19 -3.77
CA ASP A 85 21.93 -4.38 -2.35
C ASP A 85 23.27 -5.06 -2.09
N VAL A 86 23.64 -6.09 -2.87
CA VAL A 86 24.96 -6.74 -2.78
C VAL A 86 26.07 -5.75 -3.11
N SER A 87 25.88 -4.88 -4.11
CA SER A 87 26.84 -3.84 -4.47
C SER A 87 27.07 -2.86 -3.31
N ALA A 88 25.99 -2.37 -2.70
CA ALA A 88 26.05 -1.53 -1.51
C ALA A 88 26.73 -2.25 -0.33
N LEU A 89 26.39 -3.52 -0.10
CA LEU A 89 26.95 -4.34 0.97
C LEU A 89 28.46 -4.59 0.78
N LYS A 90 28.92 -4.81 -0.45
CA LYS A 90 30.36 -4.98 -0.76
C LYS A 90 31.16 -3.72 -0.45
N THR A 91 30.58 -2.54 -0.68
CA THR A 91 31.20 -1.27 -0.29
C THR A 91 31.36 -1.18 1.23
N ARG A 92 30.33 -1.57 1.99
CA ARG A 92 30.39 -1.62 3.47
C ARG A 92 31.45 -2.60 3.97
N VAL A 93 31.50 -3.81 3.39
CA VAL A 93 32.52 -4.83 3.71
C VAL A 93 33.93 -4.31 3.45
N ALA A 94 34.17 -3.67 2.30
CA ALA A 94 35.49 -3.11 1.97
C ALA A 94 35.91 -2.01 2.95
N ASN A 95 34.99 -1.11 3.32
CA ASN A 95 35.23 -0.06 4.31
C ASN A 95 35.53 -0.63 5.70
N ASN A 96 34.76 -1.64 6.12
CA ASN A 96 34.93 -2.31 7.41
C ASN A 96 36.26 -3.10 7.49
N ASP A 97 36.62 -3.81 6.41
CA ASP A 97 37.91 -4.50 6.29
C ASP A 97 39.09 -3.52 6.30
N SER A 98 38.95 -2.37 5.62
CA SER A 98 39.96 -1.30 5.62
C SER A 98 40.15 -0.67 7.01
N LEU A 99 39.05 -0.40 7.72
CA LEU A 99 39.09 0.10 9.10
C LEU A 99 39.76 -0.92 10.03
N ALA A 100 39.40 -2.20 9.92
CA ALA A 100 40.03 -3.27 10.70
C ALA A 100 41.55 -3.31 10.46
N GLY A 101 41.97 -3.33 9.19
CA GLY A 101 43.38 -3.33 8.81
C GLY A 101 44.17 -2.12 9.34
N THR A 102 43.57 -0.93 9.29
CA THR A 102 44.16 0.33 9.80
C THR A 102 44.51 0.24 11.29
N TYR A 103 43.69 -0.47 12.06
CA TYR A 103 43.88 -0.63 13.51
C TYR A 103 44.41 -2.00 13.92
N GLN A 104 45.02 -2.75 12.99
CA GLN A 104 45.62 -4.08 13.23
C GLN A 104 44.63 -5.13 13.75
N PHE A 105 43.36 -4.99 13.38
CA PHE A 105 42.35 -6.03 13.51
C PHE A 105 42.21 -6.79 12.19
N SER A 106 41.63 -7.98 12.27
CA SER A 106 41.13 -8.72 11.11
C SER A 106 39.75 -9.27 11.42
N ILE A 107 38.93 -9.46 10.38
CA ILE A 107 37.57 -9.99 10.49
C ILE A 107 37.58 -11.42 9.96
N ALA A 108 37.35 -12.37 10.85
CA ALA A 108 37.33 -13.80 10.57
C ALA A 108 36.14 -14.19 9.66
N ALA A 109 36.11 -15.45 9.21
CA ALA A 109 35.11 -15.92 8.26
C ALA A 109 33.68 -15.87 8.81
N ASP A 110 33.53 -16.06 10.11
CA ASP A 110 32.27 -15.97 10.87
C ASP A 110 31.92 -14.53 11.29
N GLY A 111 32.78 -13.55 11.00
CA GLY A 111 32.63 -12.17 11.42
C GLY A 111 33.30 -11.82 12.75
N ALA A 112 33.99 -12.74 13.42
CA ALA A 112 34.67 -12.43 14.68
C ALA A 112 35.84 -11.44 14.46
N ILE A 113 35.93 -10.41 15.32
CA ILE A 113 37.04 -9.45 15.29
C ILE A 113 38.25 -10.03 16.03
N VAL A 114 39.34 -10.26 15.30
CA VAL A 114 40.60 -10.82 15.78
C VAL A 114 41.63 -9.70 15.91
N ASP A 115 42.20 -9.55 17.11
CA ASP A 115 43.29 -8.61 17.36
C ASP A 115 44.63 -9.21 16.90
N GLY A 116 45.23 -8.61 15.87
CA GLY A 116 46.54 -8.97 15.34
C GLY A 116 47.68 -8.11 15.88
N LYS A 117 47.40 -7.15 16.79
CA LYS A 117 48.42 -6.26 17.34
C LYS A 117 49.40 -7.06 18.22
N PRO A 118 50.72 -6.98 17.97
CA PRO A 118 51.72 -7.55 18.87
C PRO A 118 51.67 -6.91 20.26
N ALA A 119 52.05 -7.67 21.29
CA ALA A 119 52.12 -7.14 22.65
C ALA A 119 53.08 -5.93 22.74
N ASP A 120 52.60 -4.84 23.33
CA ASP A 120 53.43 -3.66 23.55
C ASP A 120 54.56 -3.99 24.57
N PRO A 121 55.80 -3.52 24.37
CA PRO A 121 56.86 -3.66 25.38
C PRO A 121 56.49 -2.91 26.66
N PRO A 122 57.10 -3.14 27.84
CA PRO A 122 56.78 -2.41 29.07
C PRO A 122 56.97 -0.88 28.96
N PRO A 123 56.15 -0.04 29.63
CA PRO A 123 56.31 1.41 29.58
C PRO A 123 57.54 1.83 30.39
N LYS A 124 58.32 2.79 29.86
CA LYS A 124 59.54 3.30 30.51
C LYS A 124 59.27 4.52 31.38
N SER A 125 58.09 5.12 31.26
CA SER A 125 57.68 6.29 32.03
C SER A 125 56.17 6.30 32.29
N ARG A 126 55.72 7.16 33.22
CA ARG A 126 54.30 7.39 33.46
C ARG A 126 53.59 7.96 32.24
N PHE A 127 54.24 8.89 31.52
CA PHE A 127 53.69 9.48 30.31
C PHE A 127 53.45 8.42 29.22
N GLU A 128 54.43 7.54 28.97
CA GLU A 128 54.25 6.41 28.03
C GLU A 128 53.14 5.45 28.48
N ALA A 129 52.93 5.26 29.79
CA ALA A 129 51.85 4.43 30.29
C ALA A 129 50.47 5.06 30.04
N GLU A 130 50.35 6.38 30.21
CA GLU A 130 49.10 7.13 29.97
C GLU A 130 48.75 7.16 28.47
N GLU A 131 49.72 7.48 27.59
CA GLU A 131 49.53 7.49 26.12
C GLU A 131 49.11 6.12 25.57
N ARG A 132 49.66 5.03 26.12
CA ARG A 132 49.25 3.67 25.76
C ARG A 132 47.85 3.33 26.25
N ALA A 133 47.48 3.76 27.45
CA ALA A 133 46.14 3.54 27.96
C ALA A 133 45.09 4.26 27.09
N GLU A 134 45.38 5.47 26.62
CA GLU A 134 44.54 6.19 25.67
C GLU A 134 44.45 5.47 24.31
N SER A 135 45.59 5.04 23.77
CA SER A 135 45.64 4.26 22.52
C SER A 135 44.85 2.95 22.60
N GLN A 136 44.91 2.26 23.75
CA GLN A 136 44.13 1.04 24.01
C GLN A 136 42.63 1.32 24.06
N ARG A 137 42.21 2.40 24.75
CA ARG A 137 40.80 2.80 24.80
C ARG A 137 40.27 3.16 23.42
N HIS A 138 41.06 3.86 22.61
CA HIS A 138 40.69 4.19 21.24
C HIS A 138 40.52 2.94 20.38
N ARG A 139 41.47 2.00 20.43
CA ARG A 139 41.35 0.70 19.72
C ARG A 139 40.14 -0.11 20.17
N GLU A 140 39.79 -0.07 21.46
CA GLU A 140 38.60 -0.76 21.98
C GLU A 140 37.31 -0.13 21.44
N THR A 141 37.25 1.20 21.29
CA THR A 141 36.13 1.86 20.61
C THR A 141 36.01 1.42 19.16
N ILE A 142 37.13 1.35 18.43
CA ILE A 142 37.14 0.86 17.04
C ILE A 142 36.70 -0.60 16.98
N ARG A 143 37.15 -1.46 17.90
CA ARG A 143 36.72 -2.87 17.97
C ARG A 143 35.20 -2.97 18.05
N LYS A 144 34.57 -2.21 18.95
CA LYS A 144 33.11 -2.19 19.11
C LYS A 144 32.40 -1.69 17.85
N GLN A 145 32.95 -0.68 17.19
CA GLN A 145 32.42 -0.19 15.92
C GLN A 145 32.47 -1.28 14.83
N LEU A 146 33.59 -2.00 14.72
CA LEU A 146 33.74 -3.13 13.80
C LEU A 146 32.75 -4.26 14.11
N GLU A 147 32.55 -4.60 15.39
CA GLU A 147 31.58 -5.61 15.83
C GLU A 147 30.15 -5.22 15.44
N GLN A 148 29.76 -3.98 15.68
CA GLN A 148 28.44 -3.45 15.31
C GLN A 148 28.21 -3.45 13.80
N GLU A 149 29.17 -2.94 13.02
CA GLU A 149 29.05 -2.89 11.57
C GLU A 149 29.07 -4.28 10.95
N THR A 150 29.90 -5.20 11.46
CA THR A 150 29.92 -6.59 11.01
C THR A 150 28.59 -7.28 11.24
N LYS A 151 27.96 -7.06 12.42
CA LYS A 151 26.61 -7.57 12.70
C LYS A 151 25.58 -6.98 11.74
N ALA A 152 25.65 -5.69 11.45
CA ALA A 152 24.74 -5.03 10.53
C ALA A 152 24.92 -5.54 9.08
N ILE A 153 26.14 -5.80 8.64
CA ILE A 153 26.45 -6.42 7.34
C ILE A 153 25.84 -7.82 7.24
N LEU A 154 26.01 -8.66 8.26
CA LEU A 154 25.46 -10.03 8.26
C LEU A 154 23.92 -10.05 8.32
N THR A 155 23.33 -9.08 9.01
CA THR A 155 21.87 -8.90 9.04
C THR A 155 21.34 -8.54 7.66
N ALA A 156 21.96 -7.55 7.01
CA ALA A 156 21.61 -7.16 5.64
C ALA A 156 21.81 -8.31 4.64
N ALA A 157 22.92 -9.05 4.75
CA ALA A 157 23.17 -10.23 3.92
C ALA A 157 22.05 -11.27 4.06
N THR A 158 21.67 -11.59 5.30
CA THR A 158 20.59 -12.56 5.55
C THR A 158 19.25 -12.08 4.96
N SER A 159 18.97 -10.78 5.03
CA SER A 159 17.77 -10.18 4.44
C SER A 159 17.74 -10.32 2.91
N ILE A 160 18.84 -9.98 2.23
CA ILE A 160 18.99 -10.11 0.77
C ILE A 160 18.77 -11.57 0.33
N ASP A 161 19.43 -12.52 0.99
CA ASP A 161 19.30 -13.95 0.68
C ASP A 161 17.86 -14.44 0.88
N ALA A 162 17.23 -14.04 2.00
CA ALA A 162 15.85 -14.42 2.31
C ALA A 162 14.84 -13.83 1.30
N ALA A 163 15.02 -12.57 0.87
CA ALA A 163 14.16 -11.92 -0.11
C ALA A 163 14.21 -12.64 -1.46
N LEU A 164 15.43 -12.88 -1.97
CA LEU A 164 15.61 -13.58 -3.23
C LEU A 164 15.09 -15.03 -3.16
N ALA A 165 15.39 -15.75 -2.07
CA ALA A 165 14.93 -17.12 -1.87
C ALA A 165 13.39 -17.21 -1.82
N ARG A 166 12.71 -16.21 -1.24
CA ARG A 166 11.24 -16.18 -1.22
C ARG A 166 10.63 -15.98 -2.59
N VAL A 167 11.14 -15.03 -3.39
CA VAL A 167 10.62 -14.86 -4.76
C VAL A 167 10.80 -16.15 -5.56
N MET A 168 11.96 -16.80 -5.46
CA MET A 168 12.21 -18.09 -6.11
C MET A 168 11.26 -19.19 -5.61
N GLY A 169 10.96 -19.21 -4.32
CA GLY A 169 9.99 -20.14 -3.72
C GLY A 169 8.58 -19.91 -4.26
N LEU A 170 8.10 -18.67 -4.32
CA LEU A 170 6.78 -18.33 -4.88
C LEU A 170 6.65 -18.77 -6.34
N VAL A 171 7.70 -18.58 -7.15
CA VAL A 171 7.73 -19.05 -8.54
C VAL A 171 7.70 -20.59 -8.60
N GLN A 172 8.50 -21.26 -7.79
CA GLN A 172 8.52 -22.72 -7.75
C GLN A 172 7.17 -23.32 -7.33
N ASP A 173 6.46 -22.63 -6.44
CA ASP A 173 5.15 -23.04 -5.91
C ASP A 173 3.97 -22.55 -6.78
N GLY A 174 4.22 -21.81 -7.87
CA GLY A 174 3.18 -21.27 -8.75
C GLY A 174 2.28 -20.22 -8.07
N GLN A 175 2.83 -19.45 -7.15
CA GLN A 175 2.14 -18.44 -6.35
C GLN A 175 2.34 -17.00 -6.86
N ILE A 176 3.12 -16.82 -7.93
CA ILE A 176 3.17 -15.56 -8.67
C ILE A 176 1.96 -15.51 -9.61
N SER A 177 1.21 -14.41 -9.55
CA SER A 177 -0.02 -14.21 -10.32
C SER A 177 0.20 -13.22 -11.47
N ASP A 178 -0.59 -13.34 -12.53
CA ASP A 178 -0.73 -12.31 -13.55
C ASP A 178 -1.68 -11.17 -13.13
N HIS A 179 -2.28 -11.26 -11.93
CA HIS A 179 -3.20 -10.27 -11.37
C HIS A 179 -4.36 -9.92 -12.33
N GLU A 180 -4.90 -10.95 -13.01
CA GLU A 180 -5.97 -10.81 -14.00
C GLU A 180 -5.59 -9.97 -15.23
N ALA A 181 -4.28 -9.82 -15.49
CA ALA A 181 -3.81 -9.10 -16.64
C ALA A 181 -4.43 -9.62 -17.94
N THR A 182 -4.95 -8.71 -18.75
CA THR A 182 -5.53 -9.04 -20.05
C THR A 182 -4.50 -9.05 -21.17
N ASP A 183 -3.21 -8.88 -20.86
CA ASP A 183 -2.12 -8.92 -21.82
C ASP A 183 -0.76 -9.22 -21.15
N LEU A 184 0.26 -9.50 -21.97
CA LEU A 184 1.61 -9.86 -21.53
C LEU A 184 2.35 -8.70 -20.86
N ALA A 185 2.02 -7.44 -21.18
CA ALA A 185 2.63 -6.27 -20.55
C ALA A 185 2.07 -6.04 -19.13
N GLY A 186 0.76 -6.22 -18.95
CA GLY A 186 0.09 -6.27 -17.65
C GLY A 186 0.64 -7.39 -16.78
N ALA A 187 0.85 -8.58 -17.35
CA ALA A 187 1.44 -9.70 -16.61
C ALA A 187 2.89 -9.42 -16.16
N LYS A 188 3.66 -8.63 -16.93
CA LYS A 188 4.97 -8.14 -16.49
C LYS A 188 4.84 -7.21 -15.26
N LYS A 189 3.90 -6.25 -15.29
CA LYS A 189 3.63 -5.34 -14.16
C LYS A 189 3.21 -6.14 -12.92
N ALA A 190 2.35 -7.14 -13.09
CA ALA A 190 1.89 -8.07 -12.07
C ALA A 190 3.05 -8.80 -11.36
N GLY A 191 3.97 -9.40 -12.11
CA GLY A 191 5.16 -10.04 -11.54
C GLY A 191 6.09 -9.07 -10.79
N GLN A 192 6.23 -7.84 -11.27
CA GLN A 192 6.99 -6.79 -10.57
C GLN A 192 6.34 -6.39 -9.25
N ILE A 193 5.01 -6.34 -9.20
CA ILE A 193 4.24 -6.08 -7.97
C ILE A 193 4.51 -7.18 -6.95
N ASP A 194 4.39 -8.46 -7.34
CA ASP A 194 4.64 -9.58 -6.41
C ASP A 194 6.06 -9.56 -5.83
N ALA A 195 7.07 -9.22 -6.63
CA ALA A 195 8.44 -9.06 -6.14
C ALA A 195 8.58 -7.89 -5.14
N GLY A 196 7.91 -6.76 -5.41
CA GLY A 196 7.88 -5.62 -4.49
C GLY A 196 7.18 -5.94 -3.17
N VAL A 197 6.10 -6.75 -3.20
CA VAL A 197 5.41 -7.21 -1.99
C VAL A 197 6.34 -8.07 -1.14
N VAL A 198 7.12 -8.97 -1.75
CA VAL A 198 8.09 -9.79 -1.01
C VAL A 198 9.17 -8.94 -0.35
N GLU A 199 9.60 -7.86 -1.01
CA GLU A 199 10.54 -6.90 -0.45
C GLU A 199 9.95 -6.18 0.78
N MET A 200 8.73 -5.66 0.66
CA MET A 200 8.01 -5.02 1.78
C MET A 200 7.79 -5.99 2.95
N GLU A 201 7.30 -7.21 2.68
CA GLU A 201 7.12 -8.24 3.69
C GLU A 201 8.43 -8.55 4.42
N GLN A 202 9.53 -8.67 3.68
CA GLN A 202 10.82 -8.95 4.30
C GLN A 202 11.28 -7.81 5.20
N ALA A 203 11.14 -6.56 4.74
CA ALA A 203 11.50 -5.40 5.54
C ALA A 203 10.67 -5.31 6.84
N LEU A 204 9.38 -5.67 6.79
CA LEU A 204 8.53 -5.77 7.98
C LEU A 204 8.97 -6.90 8.91
N ARG A 205 9.35 -8.07 8.37
CA ARG A 205 9.87 -9.21 9.16
C ARG A 205 11.19 -8.88 9.84
N ASP A 206 12.10 -8.21 9.13
CA ASP A 206 13.39 -7.77 9.68
C ASP A 206 13.22 -6.72 10.78
N ALA A 207 12.18 -5.89 10.69
CA ALA A 207 11.79 -4.95 11.73
C ALA A 207 11.05 -5.62 12.91
N GLY A 208 10.69 -6.90 12.81
CA GLY A 208 9.89 -7.60 13.81
C GLY A 208 8.40 -7.26 13.78
N LEU A 209 7.93 -6.58 12.74
CA LEU A 209 6.55 -6.11 12.56
C LEU A 209 5.66 -7.14 11.85
N LEU A 210 6.25 -8.15 11.24
CA LEU A 210 5.52 -9.25 10.58
C LEU A 210 6.14 -10.60 10.96
N SER A 211 5.30 -11.58 11.24
CA SER A 211 5.71 -12.95 11.53
C SER A 211 4.72 -13.96 10.96
N GLY A 212 5.10 -15.24 10.89
CA GLY A 212 4.23 -16.31 10.38
C GLY A 212 4.33 -16.52 8.86
N PRO A 213 3.31 -17.11 8.21
CA PRO A 213 3.31 -17.42 6.78
C PRO A 213 3.38 -16.16 5.91
N PRO A 214 3.59 -16.30 4.58
CA PRO A 214 3.45 -15.19 3.63
C PRO A 214 2.10 -14.48 3.80
N ALA A 215 2.07 -13.17 3.55
CA ALA A 215 0.83 -12.41 3.66
C ALA A 215 -0.21 -12.91 2.64
N SER A 216 -1.47 -12.89 3.04
CA SER A 216 -2.62 -13.26 2.21
C SER A 216 -3.79 -12.31 2.46
N GLY A 217 -4.81 -12.38 1.61
CA GLY A 217 -6.02 -11.58 1.74
C GLY A 217 -5.75 -10.08 1.70
N HIS A 218 -6.55 -9.30 2.43
CA HIS A 218 -6.51 -7.84 2.41
C HIS A 218 -5.21 -7.23 2.94
N TYR A 219 -4.45 -7.90 3.83
CA TYR A 219 -3.12 -7.43 4.22
C TYR A 219 -2.12 -7.55 3.05
N ARG A 220 -2.19 -8.62 2.27
CA ARG A 220 -1.37 -8.73 1.05
C ARG A 220 -1.78 -7.66 0.03
N GLN A 221 -3.09 -7.47 -0.15
CA GLN A 221 -3.63 -6.45 -1.06
C GLN A 221 -3.16 -5.04 -0.67
N TRP A 222 -3.08 -4.72 0.62
CA TRP A 222 -2.48 -3.47 1.10
C TRP A 222 -1.04 -3.29 0.59
N LEU A 223 -0.19 -4.31 0.73
CA LEU A 223 1.20 -4.24 0.25
C LEU A 223 1.26 -4.14 -1.28
N GLU A 224 0.37 -4.81 -2.00
CA GLU A 224 0.29 -4.70 -3.46
C GLU A 224 -0.09 -3.28 -3.90
N ASN A 225 -1.10 -2.67 -3.24
CA ASN A 225 -1.51 -1.30 -3.50
C ASN A 225 -0.40 -0.31 -3.15
N ALA A 226 0.31 -0.53 -2.04
CA ALA A 226 1.49 0.25 -1.68
C ALA A 226 2.58 0.18 -2.76
N VAL A 227 2.84 -1.00 -3.35
CA VAL A 227 3.80 -1.15 -4.44
C VAL A 227 3.32 -0.45 -5.71
N ARG A 228 2.05 -0.63 -6.10
CA ARG A 228 1.45 0.02 -7.29
C ARG A 228 1.58 1.55 -7.20
N ARG A 229 1.34 2.10 -6.00
CA ARG A 229 1.37 3.54 -5.72
C ARG A 229 2.75 4.09 -5.35
N GLY A 230 3.78 3.24 -5.32
CA GLY A 230 5.14 3.66 -4.97
C GLY A 230 5.32 4.13 -3.52
N VAL A 231 4.49 3.65 -2.60
CA VAL A 231 4.62 3.96 -1.17
C VAL A 231 5.92 3.35 -0.64
N SER A 232 6.70 4.15 0.08
CA SER A 232 8.00 3.70 0.60
C SER A 232 7.86 2.63 1.69
N ILE A 233 8.84 1.72 1.76
CA ILE A 233 8.95 0.71 2.83
C ILE A 233 8.95 1.36 4.22
N ASP A 234 9.61 2.50 4.38
CA ASP A 234 9.65 3.21 5.66
C ASP A 234 8.29 3.76 6.07
N THR A 235 7.47 4.22 5.12
CA THR A 235 6.07 4.61 5.36
C THR A 235 5.26 3.41 5.86
N ILE A 236 5.36 2.26 5.18
CA ILE A 236 4.64 1.03 5.56
C ILE A 236 5.08 0.54 6.95
N LYS A 237 6.38 0.53 7.23
CA LYS A 237 6.91 0.20 8.57
C LYS A 237 6.42 1.16 9.63
N LYS A 238 6.42 2.47 9.38
CA LYS A 238 5.95 3.48 10.34
C LYS A 238 4.46 3.30 10.65
N ILE A 239 3.63 3.00 9.64
CA ILE A 239 2.21 2.69 9.86
C ILE A 239 2.06 1.44 10.72
N ALA A 240 2.76 0.35 10.37
CA ALA A 240 2.66 -0.91 11.10
C ALA A 240 3.15 -0.81 12.55
N ASP A 241 4.25 -0.10 12.79
CA ASP A 241 4.85 0.09 14.12
C ASP A 241 4.04 1.05 15.00
N GLU A 242 3.65 2.23 14.50
CA GLU A 242 2.99 3.25 15.34
C GLU A 242 1.52 2.92 15.65
N HIS A 243 0.88 2.06 14.85
CA HIS A 243 -0.54 1.71 15.00
C HIS A 243 -0.78 0.22 15.22
N ASP A 244 0.28 -0.55 15.50
CA ASP A 244 0.23 -1.99 15.75
C ASP A 244 -0.53 -2.79 14.65
N ILE A 245 -0.37 -2.41 13.38
CA ILE A 245 -1.12 -3.01 12.27
C ILE A 245 -0.59 -4.40 11.94
N THR A 246 -1.46 -5.40 12.05
CA THR A 246 -1.16 -6.79 11.75
C THR A 246 -2.08 -7.36 10.67
N PRO A 247 -1.75 -8.54 10.10
CA PRO A 247 -2.68 -9.24 9.21
C PRO A 247 -4.06 -9.53 9.82
N GLU A 248 -4.16 -9.65 11.15
CA GLU A 248 -5.44 -9.89 11.83
C GLU A 248 -6.39 -8.68 11.72
N ASP A 249 -5.84 -7.47 11.65
CA ASP A 249 -6.66 -6.26 11.65
C ASP A 249 -7.52 -6.12 10.40
N PHE A 250 -7.00 -6.59 9.28
CA PHE A 250 -7.71 -6.58 8.00
C PHE A 250 -8.85 -7.60 7.92
N LYS A 251 -8.92 -8.58 8.84
CA LYS A 251 -10.03 -9.54 8.83
C LYS A 251 -11.39 -8.93 9.10
N VAL A 252 -11.45 -7.71 9.62
CA VAL A 252 -12.72 -6.97 9.72
C VAL A 252 -13.39 -6.81 8.36
N LEU A 253 -12.60 -6.79 7.27
CA LEU A 253 -13.09 -6.72 5.90
C LEU A 253 -13.54 -8.09 5.36
N ASP A 254 -13.15 -9.20 6.01
CA ASP A 254 -13.50 -10.56 5.60
C ASP A 254 -15.02 -10.79 5.82
N GLY A 255 -15.79 -10.65 4.76
CA GLY A 255 -17.26 -10.76 4.80
C GLY A 255 -17.99 -9.52 4.30
N MET A 256 -17.26 -8.44 4.03
CA MET A 256 -17.76 -7.29 3.29
C MET A 256 -17.61 -7.52 1.78
N GLU A 257 -18.51 -6.93 0.98
CA GLU A 257 -18.34 -6.92 -0.47
C GLU A 257 -17.38 -5.79 -0.85
N GLU A 258 -16.22 -6.14 -1.43
CA GLU A 258 -15.31 -5.17 -2.02
C GLU A 258 -15.91 -4.65 -3.35
N ILE A 259 -16.09 -3.34 -3.43
CA ILE A 259 -16.49 -2.63 -4.64
C ILE A 259 -15.27 -1.84 -5.11
N ARG A 260 -14.83 -2.11 -6.34
CA ARG A 260 -13.66 -1.45 -6.94
C ARG A 260 -14.11 -0.35 -7.89
N GLU A 261 -13.49 0.81 -7.72
CA GLU A 261 -13.45 1.88 -8.71
C GLU A 261 -12.19 1.68 -9.55
N ASP A 262 -12.38 1.22 -10.79
CA ASP A 262 -11.32 0.82 -11.74
C ASP A 262 -11.74 1.26 -13.16
N GLU A 263 -12.03 2.56 -13.33
CA GLU A 263 -12.53 3.09 -14.60
C GLU A 263 -11.50 2.93 -15.73
N ASP A 264 -10.22 3.12 -15.42
CA ASP A 264 -9.13 3.08 -16.40
C ASP A 264 -8.64 1.66 -16.72
N GLY A 265 -8.94 0.67 -15.86
CA GLY A 265 -8.52 -0.71 -16.04
C GLY A 265 -7.00 -0.91 -16.06
N ASP A 266 -6.23 0.01 -15.49
CA ASP A 266 -4.76 0.00 -15.50
C ASP A 266 -4.16 -0.88 -14.37
N GLY A 267 -5.04 -1.48 -13.57
CA GLY A 267 -4.73 -2.33 -12.42
C GLY A 267 -4.46 -1.55 -11.12
N THR A 268 -4.62 -0.22 -11.12
CA THR A 268 -4.65 0.64 -9.94
C THR A 268 -6.11 1.03 -9.70
N TYR A 269 -6.66 0.66 -8.55
CA TYR A 269 -8.06 0.89 -8.24
C TYR A 269 -8.25 1.34 -6.79
N LYS A 270 -9.36 2.01 -6.54
CA LYS A 270 -9.83 2.33 -5.19
C LYS A 270 -10.82 1.26 -4.73
N SER A 271 -10.67 0.81 -3.50
CA SER A 271 -11.49 -0.22 -2.86
C SER A 271 -12.41 0.41 -1.82
N TYR A 272 -13.69 0.09 -1.92
CA TYR A 272 -14.74 0.43 -0.97
C TYR A 272 -15.33 -0.86 -0.45
N PHE A 273 -15.80 -0.90 0.80
CA PHE A 273 -16.38 -2.12 1.36
C PHE A 273 -17.82 -1.88 1.80
N LEU A 274 -18.75 -2.57 1.16
CA LEU A 274 -20.16 -2.56 1.55
C LEU A 274 -20.32 -3.31 2.87
N MET A 275 -20.79 -2.59 3.89
CA MET A 275 -20.95 -3.12 5.22
C MET A 275 -22.18 -4.05 5.31
N PRO A 276 -22.07 -5.20 6.01
CA PRO A 276 -23.22 -6.01 6.32
C PRO A 276 -24.16 -5.25 7.27
N ALA A 277 -25.47 -5.46 7.12
CA ALA A 277 -26.48 -4.69 7.84
C ALA A 277 -26.49 -4.93 9.37
N ASP A 278 -25.81 -5.96 9.85
CA ASP A 278 -25.66 -6.33 11.25
C ASP A 278 -24.27 -6.01 11.82
N ILE A 279 -23.46 -5.23 11.11
CA ILE A 279 -22.15 -4.77 11.59
C ILE A 279 -22.27 -3.98 12.90
N SER A 280 -21.30 -4.15 13.80
CA SER A 280 -21.17 -3.32 15.00
C SER A 280 -20.52 -1.97 14.69
N GLY A 281 -20.77 -0.95 15.52
CA GLY A 281 -20.11 0.36 15.38
C GLY A 281 -18.57 0.26 15.45
N ASP A 282 -18.07 -0.56 16.38
CA ASP A 282 -16.62 -0.83 16.52
C ASP A 282 -16.02 -1.44 15.26
N ASP A 283 -16.68 -2.45 14.68
CA ASP A 283 -16.24 -3.10 13.44
C ASP A 283 -16.36 -2.16 12.24
N ALA A 284 -17.39 -1.31 12.19
CA ALA A 284 -17.54 -0.29 11.16
C ALA A 284 -16.38 0.73 11.22
N ALA A 285 -16.08 1.26 12.41
CA ALA A 285 -14.96 2.19 12.60
C ALA A 285 -13.62 1.54 12.24
N LYS A 286 -13.42 0.27 12.62
CA LYS A 286 -12.21 -0.50 12.26
C LYS A 286 -12.15 -0.74 10.76
N ALA A 287 -13.24 -1.12 10.11
CA ALA A 287 -13.31 -1.33 8.67
C ALA A 287 -12.95 -0.06 7.90
N VAL A 288 -13.47 1.11 8.32
CA VAL A 288 -13.11 2.40 7.73
C VAL A 288 -11.59 2.65 7.78
N ARG A 289 -10.95 2.42 8.94
CA ARG A 289 -9.48 2.57 9.05
C ARG A 289 -8.75 1.56 8.16
N MET A 290 -9.19 0.30 8.13
CA MET A 290 -8.55 -0.72 7.30
C MET A 290 -8.74 -0.45 5.80
N THR A 291 -9.86 0.12 5.38
CA THR A 291 -10.10 0.56 3.99
C THR A 291 -9.15 1.69 3.60
N TYR A 292 -8.95 2.70 4.45
CA TYR A 292 -7.93 3.74 4.21
C TYR A 292 -6.53 3.13 4.04
N ILE A 293 -6.13 2.25 4.97
CA ILE A 293 -4.80 1.62 4.92
C ILE A 293 -4.65 0.80 3.64
N LEU A 294 -5.63 -0.08 3.34
CA LEU A 294 -5.64 -0.98 2.19
C LEU A 294 -5.43 -0.25 0.87
N ASN A 295 -6.06 0.91 0.69
CA ASN A 295 -6.00 1.67 -0.55
C ASN A 295 -4.61 2.28 -0.82
N ALA A 296 -3.82 2.52 0.21
CA ALA A 296 -2.48 3.12 0.11
C ALA A 296 -2.43 4.50 -0.59
N GLY A 297 -3.54 5.24 -0.55
CA GLY A 297 -3.75 6.54 -1.22
C GLY A 297 -5.10 6.60 -1.96
N THR A 298 -5.51 7.79 -2.41
CA THR A 298 -6.83 8.01 -3.06
C THR A 298 -6.77 8.62 -4.47
N ASP A 299 -5.59 9.02 -4.95
CA ASP A 299 -5.37 9.76 -6.22
C ASP A 299 -5.90 11.21 -6.26
N TYR A 300 -6.44 11.71 -5.15
CA TYR A 300 -6.79 13.12 -5.02
C TYR A 300 -5.64 14.05 -5.48
N GLY A 301 -5.92 14.87 -6.50
CA GLY A 301 -4.99 15.87 -7.03
C GLY A 301 -3.80 15.31 -7.82
N THR A 302 -3.77 14.02 -8.20
CA THR A 302 -2.64 13.44 -8.95
C THR A 302 -2.70 13.67 -10.46
N GLU A 303 -3.88 13.98 -11.02
CA GLU A 303 -4.08 14.11 -12.47
C GLU A 303 -3.95 15.54 -13.02
N GLY A 304 -3.33 16.43 -12.25
CA GLY A 304 -3.22 17.85 -12.62
C GLY A 304 -4.54 18.61 -12.54
N GLU A 305 -5.52 18.02 -11.87
CA GLU A 305 -6.77 18.66 -11.49
C GLU A 305 -6.50 19.88 -10.61
N LYS A 306 -7.33 20.91 -10.76
CA LYS A 306 -7.29 22.06 -9.88
C LYS A 306 -8.11 21.74 -8.63
N THR A 307 -7.44 21.31 -7.58
CA THR A 307 -8.03 21.08 -6.26
C THR A 307 -7.96 22.35 -5.40
N ASP A 308 -8.87 22.50 -4.44
CA ASP A 308 -8.86 23.62 -3.49
C ASP A 308 -7.81 23.40 -2.39
N PHE A 309 -7.47 22.15 -2.09
CA PHE A 309 -6.45 21.77 -1.10
C PHE A 309 -5.35 20.89 -1.69
N ALA A 310 -4.18 20.94 -1.04
CA ALA A 310 -3.09 20.02 -1.33
C ALA A 310 -3.46 18.60 -0.87
N PRO A 311 -3.07 17.55 -1.62
CA PRO A 311 -3.30 16.17 -1.19
C PRO A 311 -2.63 15.87 0.14
N THR A 312 -3.38 15.23 1.04
CA THR A 312 -2.83 14.77 2.31
C THR A 312 -1.99 13.51 2.08
N PRO A 313 -0.70 13.49 2.45
CA PRO A 313 0.15 12.33 2.19
C PRO A 313 -0.35 11.06 2.89
N TYR A 314 -0.35 9.94 2.18
CA TYR A 314 -0.58 8.63 2.78
C TYR A 314 0.49 8.31 3.82
N GLY A 315 0.08 7.98 5.05
CA GLY A 315 1.04 7.71 6.13
C GLY A 315 0.44 7.58 7.52
N SER A 316 1.32 7.31 8.49
CA SER A 316 0.95 7.15 9.91
C SER A 316 0.27 8.38 10.51
N GLU A 317 0.68 9.59 10.09
CA GLU A 317 0.10 10.84 10.59
C GLU A 317 -1.34 11.01 10.15
N GLU A 318 -1.65 10.62 8.92
CA GLU A 318 -3.01 10.67 8.41
C GLU A 318 -3.91 9.60 9.04
N LEU A 319 -3.41 8.38 9.22
CA LEU A 319 -4.13 7.35 9.98
C LEU A 319 -4.43 7.79 11.43
N ARG A 320 -3.50 8.51 12.08
CA ARG A 320 -3.73 9.11 13.39
C ARG A 320 -4.83 10.15 13.35
N ARG A 321 -4.80 11.05 12.35
CA ARG A 321 -5.83 12.09 12.15
C ARG A 321 -7.21 11.48 11.96
N ILE A 322 -7.33 10.45 11.13
CA ILE A 322 -8.58 9.70 10.92
C ILE A 322 -9.03 9.06 12.24
N THR A 323 -8.13 8.39 12.97
CA THR A 323 -8.47 7.74 14.24
C THR A 323 -8.94 8.75 15.30
N ASP A 324 -8.32 9.92 15.38
CA ASP A 324 -8.72 10.97 16.32
C ASP A 324 -10.07 11.59 15.90
N ARG A 325 -10.29 11.84 14.61
CA ARG A 325 -11.58 12.31 14.08
C ARG A 325 -12.72 11.32 14.39
N GLN A 326 -12.48 10.02 14.18
CA GLN A 326 -13.45 8.98 14.51
C GLN A 326 -13.81 8.93 16.00
N ARG A 327 -12.87 9.26 16.90
CA ARG A 327 -13.16 9.32 18.35
C ARG A 327 -14.08 10.49 18.69
N GLU A 328 -13.80 11.66 18.13
CA GLU A 328 -14.64 12.86 18.32
C GLU A 328 -16.03 12.68 17.68
N ASN A 329 -16.10 11.96 16.56
CA ASN A 329 -17.33 11.59 15.86
C ASN A 329 -17.82 10.16 16.20
N SER A 330 -17.50 9.64 17.38
CA SER A 330 -17.82 8.24 17.77
C SER A 330 -19.30 7.88 17.66
N TRP A 331 -20.18 8.86 17.88
CA TRP A 331 -21.62 8.73 17.74
C TRP A 331 -22.07 8.34 16.31
N SER A 332 -21.31 8.71 15.27
CA SER A 332 -21.58 8.27 13.89
C SER A 332 -21.42 6.75 13.71
N TYR A 333 -20.66 6.11 14.60
CA TYR A 333 -20.43 4.66 14.58
C TYR A 333 -21.32 3.95 15.60
N ASP A 334 -21.39 4.47 16.83
CA ASP A 334 -22.09 3.84 17.95
C ASP A 334 -23.61 3.81 17.76
N ASP A 335 -24.18 4.88 17.18
CA ASP A 335 -25.62 5.07 17.05
C ASP A 335 -26.08 5.01 15.58
N ASP A 336 -25.40 5.74 14.69
CA ASP A 336 -25.92 5.95 13.33
C ASP A 336 -25.79 4.74 12.40
N VAL A 337 -24.74 3.93 12.52
CA VAL A 337 -24.57 2.72 11.69
C VAL A 337 -25.77 1.78 11.83
N GLY A 338 -26.15 1.48 13.07
CA GLY A 338 -27.31 0.63 13.36
C GLY A 338 -28.62 1.29 12.94
N PHE A 339 -28.74 2.61 13.11
CA PHE A 339 -29.90 3.37 12.68
C PHE A 339 -30.10 3.33 11.16
N VAL A 340 -29.06 3.64 10.37
CA VAL A 340 -29.11 3.63 8.90
C VAL A 340 -29.51 2.26 8.40
N HIS A 341 -28.84 1.20 8.86
CA HIS A 341 -29.15 -0.16 8.44
C HIS A 341 -30.54 -0.64 8.89
N GLY A 342 -30.95 -0.29 10.10
CA GLY A 342 -32.27 -0.61 10.66
C GLY A 342 -33.44 0.03 9.91
N ASN A 343 -33.19 1.18 9.27
CA ASN A 343 -34.17 1.89 8.44
C ASN A 343 -34.04 1.56 6.94
N GLY A 344 -33.31 0.49 6.59
CA GLY A 344 -33.19 0.02 5.20
C GLY A 344 -32.09 0.70 4.39
N GLY A 345 -31.36 1.65 4.96
CA GLY A 345 -30.19 2.28 4.34
C GLY A 345 -28.96 1.36 4.33
N ARG A 346 -27.95 1.74 3.54
CA ARG A 346 -26.69 0.99 3.42
C ARG A 346 -25.49 1.92 3.45
N LEU A 347 -24.36 1.37 3.88
CA LEU A 347 -23.11 2.09 4.13
C LEU A 347 -21.96 1.35 3.44
N VAL A 348 -21.05 2.11 2.85
CA VAL A 348 -19.75 1.64 2.38
C VAL A 348 -18.64 2.38 3.13
N THR A 349 -17.51 1.72 3.38
CA THR A 349 -16.28 2.39 3.77
C THR A 349 -15.64 3.07 2.56
N THR A 350 -14.93 4.18 2.77
CA THR A 350 -14.25 4.91 1.69
C THR A 350 -12.72 4.93 1.87
N PRO A 351 -11.95 5.12 0.78
CA PRO A 351 -10.50 5.31 0.81
C PRO A 351 -10.06 6.53 1.64
N ASN A 352 -10.92 7.53 1.83
CA ASN A 352 -10.66 8.77 2.58
C ASN A 352 -10.83 8.59 4.10
N GLY A 353 -11.06 7.35 4.55
CA GLY A 353 -11.20 7.02 5.96
C GLY A 353 -12.51 7.49 6.56
N MET A 354 -13.60 7.56 5.79
CA MET A 354 -14.96 7.86 6.28
C MET A 354 -15.98 6.82 5.78
N MET A 355 -17.26 7.00 6.09
CA MET A 355 -18.36 6.22 5.53
C MET A 355 -19.08 7.02 4.45
N MET A 356 -19.61 6.33 3.44
CA MET A 356 -20.57 6.87 2.49
C MET A 356 -21.84 6.03 2.52
N GLY A 357 -22.99 6.69 2.55
CA GLY A 357 -24.27 6.06 2.80
C GLY A 357 -25.40 6.49 1.88
N LEU A 358 -26.41 5.64 1.78
CA LEU A 358 -27.63 5.93 1.05
C LEU A 358 -28.86 5.33 1.76
N GLY A 359 -29.92 6.13 1.91
CA GLY A 359 -31.19 5.75 2.52
C GLY A 359 -31.18 5.69 4.06
N GLY A 360 -32.35 5.37 4.66
CA GLY A 360 -32.48 5.16 6.12
C GLY A 360 -33.14 6.32 6.92
N ASN A 361 -34.08 7.07 6.34
CA ASN A 361 -34.35 8.46 6.77
C ASN A 361 -35.06 8.75 8.10
N LEU A 362 -34.43 9.72 8.79
CA LEU A 362 -35.04 10.98 9.31
C LEU A 362 -34.09 12.20 9.14
N ILE A 363 -32.78 12.00 8.88
CA ILE A 363 -31.75 13.05 8.87
C ILE A 363 -31.55 13.70 7.46
N GLN A 364 -31.76 12.98 6.36
CA GLN A 364 -31.63 13.55 4.99
C GLN A 364 -32.59 14.73 4.74
N ASP A 365 -33.82 14.68 5.28
CA ASP A 365 -34.86 15.71 5.03
C ASP A 365 -34.54 17.09 5.63
N GLN A 366 -33.62 17.18 6.60
CA GLN A 366 -33.45 18.38 7.42
C GLN A 366 -32.28 19.28 6.99
N PHE A 367 -31.30 18.75 6.24
CA PHE A 367 -30.04 19.45 5.93
C PHE A 367 -29.54 19.33 4.47
N SER A 368 -30.23 18.61 3.59
CA SER A 368 -29.74 18.37 2.23
C SER A 368 -29.83 19.59 1.30
N GLN A 369 -28.70 20.00 0.71
CA GLN A 369 -28.65 20.83 -0.50
C GLN A 369 -27.81 20.13 -1.60
N GLN A 370 -28.47 19.86 -2.73
CA GLN A 370 -27.95 19.54 -4.08
C GLN A 370 -26.97 18.36 -4.30
N GLY A 371 -26.24 17.82 -3.32
CA GLY A 371 -25.29 16.69 -3.53
C GLY A 371 -25.27 15.58 -2.47
N GLY A 372 -25.62 15.91 -1.23
CA GLY A 372 -25.53 15.01 -0.08
C GLY A 372 -25.29 15.82 1.19
N THR A 373 -25.01 15.16 2.31
CA THR A 373 -24.64 15.85 3.55
C THR A 373 -23.69 14.99 4.36
N ALA A 374 -22.53 15.53 4.72
CA ALA A 374 -21.67 14.97 5.76
C ALA A 374 -22.30 15.15 7.16
N TRP A 375 -22.47 14.03 7.85
CA TRP A 375 -23.01 13.92 9.19
C TRP A 375 -22.04 13.14 10.07
N GLY A 376 -21.24 13.89 10.85
CA GLY A 376 -20.11 13.34 11.58
C GLY A 376 -19.11 12.72 10.61
N ASP A 377 -18.90 11.40 10.68
CA ASP A 377 -17.99 10.65 9.78
C ASP A 377 -18.71 9.93 8.62
N THR A 378 -19.98 10.28 8.34
CA THR A 378 -20.78 9.66 7.26
C THR A 378 -21.20 10.70 6.22
N PHE A 379 -20.81 10.52 4.97
CA PHE A 379 -21.39 11.25 3.84
C PHE A 379 -22.65 10.55 3.35
N MET A 380 -23.81 11.18 3.52
CA MET A 380 -25.09 10.65 3.02
C MET A 380 -25.39 11.24 1.64
N LEU A 381 -25.42 10.39 0.61
CA LEU A 381 -25.80 10.78 -0.75
C LEU A 381 -27.26 11.24 -0.79
N ASN A 382 -27.53 12.33 -1.52
CA ASN A 382 -28.88 12.84 -1.73
C ASN A 382 -29.54 12.17 -2.94
N ILE A 383 -29.91 10.89 -2.78
CA ILE A 383 -30.67 10.11 -3.75
C ILE A 383 -31.87 9.51 -3.00
N ASP A 384 -33.06 10.07 -3.25
CA ASP A 384 -34.31 9.68 -2.60
C ASP A 384 -34.79 8.30 -3.09
N ASP A 385 -35.39 7.54 -2.18
CA ASP A 385 -36.15 6.31 -2.46
C ASP A 385 -35.47 5.29 -3.39
N ALA A 386 -34.13 5.18 -3.34
CA ALA A 386 -33.42 4.14 -4.06
C ALA A 386 -33.99 2.77 -3.66
N LYS A 387 -34.56 2.05 -4.64
CA LYS A 387 -35.22 0.76 -4.40
C LYS A 387 -34.28 -0.29 -3.81
N ASP A 388 -32.99 -0.16 -4.09
CA ASP A 388 -31.91 -0.97 -3.54
C ASP A 388 -30.69 -0.07 -3.26
N PRO A 389 -30.55 0.44 -2.03
CA PRO A 389 -29.44 1.33 -1.67
C PRO A 389 -28.06 0.70 -1.84
N ALA A 390 -27.92 -0.62 -1.65
CA ALA A 390 -26.65 -1.30 -1.88
C ALA A 390 -26.29 -1.29 -3.37
N GLN A 391 -27.28 -1.57 -4.24
CA GLN A 391 -27.04 -1.53 -5.68
C GLN A 391 -26.70 -0.12 -6.17
N GLN A 392 -27.37 0.91 -5.65
CA GLN A 392 -27.05 2.29 -6.01
C GLN A 392 -25.63 2.68 -5.56
N LEU A 393 -25.21 2.30 -4.35
CA LEU A 393 -23.83 2.52 -3.89
C LEU A 393 -22.79 1.82 -4.78
N ARG A 394 -23.08 0.62 -5.28
CA ARG A 394 -22.21 -0.05 -6.27
C ARG A 394 -22.06 0.75 -7.55
N GLU A 395 -23.16 1.34 -8.04
CA GLU A 395 -23.16 2.12 -9.28
C GLU A 395 -22.36 3.42 -9.12
N VAL A 396 -22.54 4.11 -7.98
CA VAL A 396 -21.76 5.32 -7.63
C VAL A 396 -20.27 5.01 -7.55
N VAL A 397 -19.88 4.01 -6.77
CA VAL A 397 -18.47 3.66 -6.59
C VAL A 397 -17.84 3.22 -7.91
N LYS A 398 -18.49 2.34 -8.67
CA LYS A 398 -17.93 1.82 -9.93
C LYS A 398 -17.77 2.90 -10.99
N SER A 399 -18.58 3.96 -10.94
CA SER A 399 -18.45 5.04 -11.89
C SER A 399 -17.32 6.01 -11.55
N GLY A 400 -16.80 6.03 -10.31
CA GLY A 400 -15.77 6.99 -9.88
C GLY A 400 -16.21 8.46 -9.90
N HIS A 401 -17.51 8.72 -9.99
CA HIS A 401 -18.05 10.08 -10.15
C HIS A 401 -19.15 10.34 -9.12
N ALA A 402 -19.38 11.61 -8.79
CA ALA A 402 -20.50 12.04 -7.98
C ALA A 402 -21.83 11.73 -8.70
N TRP A 403 -22.85 11.35 -7.94
CA TRP A 403 -24.22 11.14 -8.44
C TRP A 403 -25.17 12.08 -7.74
N TYR A 404 -26.18 12.51 -8.49
CA TYR A 404 -27.20 13.45 -8.06
C TYR A 404 -28.56 12.88 -8.40
N GLU A 405 -29.62 13.45 -7.84
CA GLU A 405 -30.98 13.18 -8.27
C GLU A 405 -31.55 14.35 -9.06
N ASP A 406 -32.16 14.04 -10.20
CA ASP A 406 -32.96 14.97 -10.99
C ASP A 406 -34.40 14.46 -11.20
N ASP A 407 -35.23 15.23 -11.91
CA ASP A 407 -36.64 14.88 -12.19
C ASP A 407 -36.82 13.50 -12.86
N ASN A 408 -35.75 12.89 -13.40
CA ASN A 408 -35.73 11.58 -14.04
C ASN A 408 -35.09 10.48 -13.17
N GLY A 409 -34.71 10.78 -11.93
CA GLY A 409 -34.06 9.88 -10.97
C GLY A 409 -32.57 10.11 -10.81
N ALA A 410 -31.87 9.15 -10.20
CA ALA A 410 -30.44 9.20 -9.98
C ALA A 410 -29.64 9.28 -11.30
N SER A 411 -28.77 10.27 -11.43
CA SER A 411 -27.93 10.49 -12.61
C SER A 411 -26.48 10.80 -12.22
N GLN A 412 -25.55 10.27 -13.02
CA GLN A 412 -24.11 10.50 -12.86
C GLN A 412 -23.73 11.93 -13.27
N GLY A 413 -22.97 12.61 -12.43
CA GLY A 413 -22.37 13.92 -12.72
C GLY A 413 -20.94 13.82 -13.28
N SER A 414 -20.31 14.98 -13.48
CA SER A 414 -18.93 15.08 -13.98
C SER A 414 -17.89 15.34 -12.90
N LEU A 415 -18.28 15.47 -11.63
CA LEU A 415 -17.37 15.66 -10.53
C LEU A 415 -16.79 14.30 -10.14
N ASP A 416 -15.46 14.20 -10.04
CA ASP A 416 -14.77 13.02 -9.53
C ASP A 416 -15.22 12.70 -8.09
N LEU A 417 -15.45 11.42 -7.81
CA LEU A 417 -15.96 10.97 -6.52
C LEU A 417 -14.94 11.18 -5.40
N ASP A 418 -13.64 11.04 -5.66
CA ASP A 418 -12.61 11.26 -4.64
C ASP A 418 -12.48 12.75 -4.28
N ARG A 419 -12.64 13.66 -5.25
CA ARG A 419 -12.75 15.11 -4.97
C ARG A 419 -13.94 15.44 -4.08
N LEU A 420 -15.11 14.87 -4.39
CA LEU A 420 -16.29 15.03 -3.54
C LEU A 420 -16.04 14.45 -2.15
N LEU A 421 -15.54 13.22 -2.04
CA LEU A 421 -15.27 12.59 -0.74
C LEU A 421 -14.20 13.34 0.06
N HIS A 422 -13.21 13.95 -0.59
CA HIS A 422 -12.24 14.81 0.07
C HIS A 422 -12.89 16.10 0.62
N HIS A 423 -13.84 16.69 -0.10
CA HIS A 423 -14.65 17.80 0.42
C HIS A 423 -15.48 17.38 1.63
N GLU A 424 -16.18 16.23 1.56
CA GLU A 424 -17.01 15.72 2.67
C GLU A 424 -16.19 15.28 3.89
N GLU A 425 -14.96 14.81 3.67
CA GLU A 425 -13.98 14.53 4.70
C GLU A 425 -13.66 15.80 5.51
N ARG A 426 -13.56 16.97 4.85
CA ARG A 426 -13.32 18.26 5.51
C ARG A 426 -14.49 18.66 6.42
N HIS A 427 -15.72 18.43 5.99
CA HIS A 427 -16.90 18.61 6.84
C HIS A 427 -16.87 17.65 8.04
N SER A 428 -16.44 16.40 7.83
CA SER A 428 -16.25 15.46 8.94
C SER A 428 -15.25 15.98 9.98
N GLN A 429 -14.19 16.68 9.54
CA GLN A 429 -13.27 17.36 10.45
C GLN A 429 -13.91 18.55 11.18
N GLN A 430 -14.81 19.31 10.52
CA GLN A 430 -15.52 20.41 11.17
C GLN A 430 -16.43 19.89 12.29
N TRP A 431 -17.17 18.79 12.05
CA TRP A 431 -17.95 18.09 13.08
C TRP A 431 -17.07 17.68 14.27
N ALA A 432 -15.91 17.09 14.02
CA ALA A 432 -14.99 16.67 15.09
C ALA A 432 -14.45 17.87 15.91
N ARG A 433 -14.27 19.05 15.28
CA ARG A 433 -13.77 20.26 15.97
C ARG A 433 -14.86 20.98 16.76
N GLU A 434 -16.06 21.08 16.20
CA GLU A 434 -17.16 21.88 16.77
C GLU A 434 -18.07 21.05 17.70
N GLY A 435 -18.04 19.73 17.54
CA GLY A 435 -18.94 18.79 18.19
C GLY A 435 -20.37 18.91 17.66
N TYR A 436 -21.18 17.92 18.00
CA TYR A 436 -22.55 17.76 17.45
C TYR A 436 -23.41 19.04 17.56
N ALA A 437 -23.42 19.67 18.74
CA ALA A 437 -24.24 20.87 18.98
C ALA A 437 -23.62 22.16 18.42
N GLY A 438 -22.28 22.21 18.30
CA GLY A 438 -21.57 23.37 17.77
C GLY A 438 -21.77 23.51 16.27
N PHE A 439 -21.64 22.40 15.54
CA PHE A 439 -21.79 22.39 14.09
C PHE A 439 -23.23 22.66 13.64
N LEU A 440 -24.22 22.11 14.36
CA LEU A 440 -25.63 22.46 14.10
C LEU A 440 -25.91 23.95 14.33
N ALA A 441 -25.21 24.59 15.27
CA ALA A 441 -25.37 26.02 15.53
C ALA A 441 -24.68 26.88 14.46
N SER A 442 -23.51 26.48 13.95
CA SER A 442 -22.82 27.19 12.86
C SER A 442 -23.60 27.09 11.55
N TYR A 443 -24.07 25.90 11.17
CA TYR A 443 -24.90 25.69 9.98
C TYR A 443 -26.23 26.47 10.04
N ALA A 444 -26.91 26.43 11.18
CA ALA A 444 -28.14 27.22 11.38
C ALA A 444 -27.87 28.73 11.33
N TRP A 445 -26.69 29.18 11.78
CA TRP A 445 -26.29 30.58 11.72
C TRP A 445 -25.98 31.04 10.29
N GLU A 446 -25.37 30.20 9.47
CA GLU A 446 -25.10 30.47 8.06
C GLU A 446 -26.38 30.54 7.22
N GLN A 447 -27.33 29.63 7.46
CA GLN A 447 -28.67 29.73 6.83
C GLN A 447 -29.39 31.04 7.17
N VAL A 448 -29.17 31.59 8.37
CA VAL A 448 -29.79 32.85 8.81
C VAL A 448 -29.05 34.08 8.25
N THR A 449 -27.74 34.00 8.09
CA THR A 449 -26.92 35.13 7.61
C THR A 449 -26.68 35.15 6.11
N GLY A 450 -26.96 34.04 5.42
CA GLY A 450 -26.66 33.83 4.00
C GLY A 450 -25.17 33.67 3.70
N GLY A 451 -24.37 33.28 4.70
CA GLY A 451 -22.95 32.98 4.56
C GLY A 451 -22.70 31.56 4.04
N ASN A 452 -21.48 31.31 3.56
CA ASN A 452 -20.99 30.04 3.01
C ASN A 452 -19.59 29.69 3.57
N GLU A 453 -19.27 30.14 4.80
CA GLU A 453 -17.91 30.04 5.35
C GLU A 453 -17.51 28.56 5.59
N THR A 454 -18.45 27.72 6.03
CA THR A 454 -18.23 26.26 6.18
C THR A 454 -17.91 25.55 4.86
N GLU A 455 -18.62 25.91 3.79
CA GLU A 455 -18.43 25.38 2.43
C GLU A 455 -17.12 25.89 1.79
N GLU A 456 -16.76 27.17 2.02
CA GLU A 456 -15.47 27.73 1.60
C GLU A 456 -14.30 27.04 2.29
N ASP A 457 -14.43 26.78 3.60
CA ASP A 457 -13.44 26.04 4.37
C ASP A 457 -13.36 24.56 3.96
N ALA A 458 -14.42 23.97 3.41
CA ALA A 458 -14.44 22.60 2.89
C ALA A 458 -13.97 22.48 1.43
N GLY A 459 -13.95 23.59 0.69
CA GLY A 459 -13.48 23.68 -0.70
C GLY A 459 -14.63 23.64 -1.70
N LEU A 460 -15.05 24.81 -2.17
CA LEU A 460 -16.18 24.96 -3.09
C LEU A 460 -16.00 24.21 -4.41
N THR A 461 -14.83 24.33 -5.04
CA THR A 461 -14.52 23.70 -6.33
C THR A 461 -14.52 22.17 -6.20
N ASP A 462 -14.05 21.66 -5.06
CA ASP A 462 -13.97 20.23 -4.78
C ASP A 462 -15.35 19.63 -4.43
N GLY A 463 -16.25 20.40 -3.82
CA GLY A 463 -17.66 20.05 -3.66
C GLY A 463 -18.50 20.22 -4.94
N GLY A 464 -17.93 20.74 -6.02
CA GLY A 464 -18.64 21.00 -7.29
C GLY A 464 -19.47 22.29 -7.30
N TYR A 465 -19.28 23.17 -6.32
CA TYR A 465 -19.89 24.49 -6.26
C TYR A 465 -19.10 25.49 -7.14
N HIS A 466 -19.76 26.04 -8.18
CA HIS A 466 -19.19 26.99 -9.15
C HIS A 466 -20.06 28.22 -9.35
#